data_AF-A0A844QCE4-F1
#
_entry.id   AF-A0A844QCE4-F1
#
_cell.length_a   1.000
_cell.length_b   1.000
_cell.length_c   1.000
_cell.angle_alpha   90.00
_cell.angle_beta   90.00
_cell.angle_gamma   90.00
#
_symmetry.space_group_name_H-M   'P 1'
#
loop_
_entity.id
_entity.type
_entity.pdbx_description
1 polymer ?
#
loop_
_entity_poly.entity_id
_entity_poly.type
_entity_poly.pdbx_seq_one_letter_code
_entity_poly.pdbx_strand_id
1 'polypeptide(L)'
;MKKQLLATLFGATLVLGACGGGDDANKDADKDAGGDDAVAFNIDDAPVSTGSCVSCHGGNFEGSGSNPSLQKVGAKYDQAEIEDIIINGTGGGMPGGMMSDEDAAKMAEWLAEQK
;
A
#
# COMPACT_ATOMS: atom_id res chain seq x y z
N MET A 1 26.71 35.31 20.79
CA MET A 1 26.99 35.77 22.17
C MET A 1 25.70 35.69 22.97
N LYS A 2 25.75 35.19 24.23
CA LYS A 2 24.95 35.59 25.41
C LYS A 2 23.41 35.65 25.25
N LYS A 3 22.57 35.13 26.15
CA LYS A 3 22.64 34.43 27.45
C LYS A 3 21.20 33.88 27.69
N GLN A 4 20.97 32.75 28.38
CA GLN A 4 20.33 32.66 29.73
C GLN A 4 18.93 33.31 29.85
N LEU A 5 17.94 32.84 30.62
CA LEU A 5 17.70 31.72 31.56
C LEU A 5 16.19 31.75 31.92
N LEU A 6 15.68 30.71 32.62
CA LEU A 6 14.30 30.46 33.13
C LEU A 6 13.63 29.31 32.35
N ALA A 7 13.74 28.04 32.75
CA ALA A 7 13.98 27.42 34.05
C ALA A 7 12.86 27.62 35.09
N THR A 8 12.27 26.48 35.50
CA THR A 8 11.43 26.22 36.69
C THR A 8 10.11 26.99 36.86
N LEU A 9 9.01 26.24 36.76
CA LEU A 9 8.24 25.95 37.99
C LEU A 9 7.89 24.46 38.07
N PHE A 10 8.14 23.87 39.24
CA PHE A 10 7.80 22.50 39.60
C PHE A 10 6.35 22.49 40.12
N GLY A 11 5.56 21.44 39.82
CA GLY A 11 4.15 21.37 40.23
C GLY A 11 3.62 19.95 40.23
N ALA A 12 4.18 19.09 41.09
CA ALA A 12 3.86 17.67 41.14
C ALA A 12 2.64 17.34 42.03
N THR A 13 1.69 16.61 41.46
CA THR A 13 0.72 15.72 42.12
C THR A 13 0.63 14.49 41.20
N LEU A 14 1.14 13.28 41.49
CA LEU A 14 0.89 12.38 42.64
C LEU A 14 -0.63 12.30 42.95
N VAL A 15 -1.34 11.16 42.97
CA VAL A 15 -1.13 9.73 42.59
C VAL A 15 -2.55 9.13 42.35
N LEU A 16 -2.83 7.90 41.89
CA LEU A 16 -2.08 6.65 41.71
C LEU A 16 -2.74 5.80 40.61
N GLY A 17 -2.01 4.87 39.97
CA GLY A 17 -2.58 3.82 39.12
C GLY A 17 -1.65 2.60 39.03
N ALA A 18 -1.96 1.54 39.77
CA ALA A 18 -1.09 0.37 39.92
C ALA A 18 -1.68 -0.89 39.26
N CYS A 19 -0.87 -1.62 38.47
CA CYS A 19 -0.65 -3.08 38.59
C CYS A 19 0.25 -3.60 37.44
N GLY A 20 1.36 -4.28 37.76
CA GLY A 20 2.21 -5.05 36.83
C GLY A 20 3.18 -4.22 35.97
N GLY A 21 4.48 -4.51 35.87
CA GLY A 21 5.30 -5.51 36.57
C GLY A 21 6.28 -6.20 35.62
N GLY A 22 7.58 -5.92 35.77
CA GLY A 22 8.66 -6.56 35.01
C GLY A 22 9.60 -5.55 34.35
N ASP A 23 10.80 -5.42 34.92
CA ASP A 23 11.97 -4.86 34.25
C ASP A 23 12.67 -5.96 33.41
N ASP A 24 13.74 -5.56 32.73
CA ASP A 24 14.75 -6.39 32.05
C ASP A 24 14.50 -6.92 30.61
N ALA A 25 15.47 -6.54 29.77
CA ALA A 25 16.13 -7.33 28.74
C ALA A 25 15.37 -7.73 27.44
N ASN A 26 15.89 -7.12 26.36
CA ASN A 26 16.26 -7.80 25.12
C ASN A 26 15.15 -8.46 24.28
N LYS A 27 14.89 -7.84 23.12
CA LYS A 27 14.84 -8.57 21.85
C LYS A 27 15.31 -7.68 20.71
N ASP A 28 16.53 -7.95 20.26
CA ASP A 28 16.81 -7.86 18.83
C ASP A 28 15.72 -8.61 18.06
N ALA A 29 15.03 -7.89 17.18
CA ALA A 29 14.10 -8.46 16.21
C ALA A 29 14.60 -8.15 14.80
N ASP A 30 15.90 -8.36 14.57
CA ASP A 30 16.36 -8.72 13.23
C ASP A 30 15.87 -10.13 12.93
N LYS A 31 14.77 -10.20 12.16
CA LYS A 31 14.48 -11.30 11.24
C LYS A 31 13.75 -10.75 10.03
N ASP A 32 14.57 -10.43 9.03
CA ASP A 32 14.29 -10.68 7.63
C ASP A 32 13.24 -11.78 7.38
N ALA A 33 12.23 -11.42 6.58
CA ALA A 33 11.36 -12.34 5.87
C ALA A 33 10.63 -11.59 4.74
N GLY A 34 11.36 -11.18 3.70
CA GLY A 34 10.73 -10.60 2.51
C GLY A 34 11.55 -9.53 1.79
N GLY A 35 12.80 -9.86 1.45
CA GLY A 35 13.45 -9.21 0.30
C GLY A 35 12.73 -9.63 -0.98
N ASP A 36 11.64 -8.92 -1.29
CA ASP A 36 10.92 -9.02 -2.55
C ASP A 36 11.10 -7.66 -3.23
N ASP A 37 11.64 -7.66 -4.45
CA ASP A 37 11.97 -6.44 -5.20
C ASP A 37 10.76 -5.50 -5.22
N ALA A 38 10.81 -4.46 -4.40
CA ALA A 38 9.89 -3.35 -4.43
C ALA A 38 10.27 -2.47 -5.62
N VAL A 39 9.97 -2.97 -6.81
CA VAL A 39 9.80 -2.12 -8.00
C VAL A 39 8.92 -0.96 -7.57
N ALA A 40 9.45 0.26 -7.68
CA ALA A 40 8.76 1.44 -7.20
C ALA A 40 7.50 1.62 -8.04
N PHE A 41 6.36 1.23 -7.47
CA PHE A 41 5.08 1.27 -8.16
C PHE A 41 4.64 2.73 -8.28
N ASN A 42 5.06 3.37 -9.36
CA ASN A 42 4.80 4.77 -9.62
C ASN A 42 3.44 4.92 -10.31
N ILE A 43 2.41 5.18 -9.52
CA ILE A 43 1.06 5.40 -10.07
C ILE A 43 0.99 6.61 -11.02
N ASP A 44 1.89 7.57 -10.87
CA ASP A 44 2.02 8.75 -11.75
C ASP A 44 2.52 8.38 -13.17
N ASP A 45 3.14 7.21 -13.35
CA ASP A 45 3.60 6.69 -14.65
C ASP A 45 2.50 5.89 -15.40
N ALA A 46 1.32 5.70 -14.79
CA ALA A 46 0.22 4.96 -15.40
C ALA A 46 -0.38 5.70 -16.63
N PRO A 47 -0.66 5.02 -17.75
CA PRO A 47 -0.99 5.68 -19.02
C PRO A 47 -2.40 6.29 -19.09
N VAL A 48 -3.29 5.95 -18.15
CA VAL A 48 -4.67 6.44 -18.07
C VAL A 48 -5.11 6.64 -16.61
N SER A 49 -6.19 7.39 -16.38
CA SER A 49 -6.65 7.75 -15.02
C SER A 49 -6.99 6.53 -14.16
N THR A 50 -6.27 6.37 -13.06
CA THR A 50 -6.30 5.20 -12.15
C THR A 50 -7.39 5.28 -11.07
N GLY A 51 -8.12 6.40 -10.97
CA GLY A 51 -8.98 6.74 -9.82
C GLY A 51 -10.05 5.70 -9.47
N SER A 52 -10.67 5.08 -10.48
CA SER A 52 -11.64 3.98 -10.28
C SER A 52 -10.97 2.73 -9.71
N CYS A 53 -9.76 2.41 -10.18
CA CYS A 53 -9.04 1.19 -9.84
C CYS A 53 -8.52 1.24 -8.39
N VAL A 54 -7.86 2.34 -8.00
CA VAL A 54 -7.30 2.50 -6.65
C VAL A 54 -8.36 2.53 -5.54
N SER A 55 -9.60 2.90 -5.87
CA SER A 55 -10.71 2.91 -4.91
C SER A 55 -10.99 1.51 -4.32
N CYS A 56 -10.72 0.46 -5.10
CA CYS A 56 -10.81 -0.92 -4.67
C CYS A 56 -9.44 -1.54 -4.42
N HIS A 57 -8.44 -1.30 -5.29
CA HIS A 57 -7.15 -1.99 -5.25
C HIS A 57 -6.08 -1.31 -4.38
N GLY A 58 -6.41 -0.26 -3.62
CA GLY A 58 -5.44 0.46 -2.77
C GLY A 58 -4.78 1.62 -3.51
N GLY A 59 -4.26 2.59 -2.75
CA GLY A 59 -3.83 3.89 -3.28
C GLY A 59 -2.65 3.81 -4.25
N ASN A 60 -1.79 2.82 -4.06
CA ASN A 60 -0.65 2.45 -4.90
C ASN A 60 -0.82 1.01 -5.41
N PHE A 61 -2.07 0.57 -5.58
CA PHE A 61 -2.45 -0.78 -6.00
C PHE A 61 -1.98 -1.94 -5.09
N GLU A 62 -1.65 -1.65 -3.83
CA GLU A 62 -1.19 -2.62 -2.81
C GLU A 62 -2.24 -3.67 -2.39
N GLY A 63 -3.48 -3.55 -2.86
CA GLY A 63 -4.64 -4.31 -2.43
C GLY A 63 -5.41 -3.60 -1.30
N SER A 64 -6.70 -3.90 -1.16
CA SER A 64 -7.50 -3.38 -0.03
C SER A 64 -8.62 -4.34 0.36
N GLY A 65 -8.58 -4.82 1.61
CA GLY A 65 -9.55 -5.78 2.13
C GLY A 65 -9.56 -7.08 1.33
N SER A 66 -10.66 -7.33 0.61
CA SER A 66 -10.82 -8.51 -0.25
C SER A 66 -10.33 -8.29 -1.69
N ASN A 67 -9.98 -7.05 -2.07
CA ASN A 67 -9.50 -6.73 -3.41
C ASN A 67 -7.99 -7.00 -3.50
N PRO A 68 -7.51 -7.77 -4.49
CA PRO A 68 -6.11 -8.17 -4.58
C PRO A 68 -5.18 -7.01 -4.94
N SER A 69 -3.92 -7.11 -4.54
CA SER A 69 -2.83 -6.27 -5.04
C SER A 69 -2.64 -6.44 -6.54
N LEU A 70 -2.44 -5.34 -7.27
CA LEU A 70 -2.06 -5.35 -8.69
C LEU A 70 -0.58 -5.02 -8.91
N GLN A 71 0.19 -4.74 -7.86
CA GLN A 71 1.62 -4.34 -7.96
C GLN A 71 2.53 -5.38 -8.64
N LYS A 72 2.10 -6.65 -8.68
CA LYS A 72 2.81 -7.77 -9.33
C LYS A 72 1.86 -8.61 -10.17
N VAL A 73 0.89 -7.96 -10.83
CA VAL A 73 -0.14 -8.66 -11.62
C VAL A 73 0.41 -9.26 -12.92
N GLY A 74 1.38 -8.58 -13.55
CA GLY A 74 2.10 -9.07 -14.74
C GLY A 74 3.01 -10.28 -14.49
N ALA A 75 3.21 -10.68 -13.23
CA ALA A 75 3.84 -11.95 -12.86
C ALA A 75 2.86 -13.14 -12.86
N LYS A 76 1.55 -12.87 -12.93
CA LYS A 76 0.47 -13.88 -12.87
C LYS A 76 -0.32 -13.97 -14.17
N TYR A 77 -0.51 -12.85 -14.85
CA TYR A 77 -1.32 -12.71 -16.05
C TYR A 77 -0.55 -11.94 -17.13
N ASP A 78 -0.80 -12.23 -18.40
CA ASP A 78 -0.30 -11.42 -19.50
C ASP A 78 -1.20 -10.20 -19.79
N GLN A 79 -0.79 -9.35 -20.74
CA GLN A 79 -1.55 -8.15 -21.12
C GLN A 79 -2.97 -8.48 -21.59
N ALA A 80 -3.17 -9.53 -22.39
CA ALA A 80 -4.48 -9.86 -22.94
C ALA A 80 -5.41 -10.41 -21.85
N GLU A 81 -4.87 -11.18 -20.90
CA GLU A 81 -5.61 -11.64 -19.71
C GLU A 81 -5.99 -10.47 -18.79
N ILE A 82 -5.09 -9.49 -18.58
CA ILE A 82 -5.38 -8.30 -17.77
C ILE A 82 -6.42 -7.40 -18.47
N GLU A 83 -6.34 -7.23 -19.79
CA GLU A 83 -7.31 -6.48 -20.58
C GLU A 83 -8.70 -7.12 -20.50
N ASP A 84 -8.80 -8.44 -20.68
CA ASP A 84 -10.05 -9.19 -20.53
C ASP A 84 -10.66 -9.01 -19.13
N ILE A 85 -9.84 -9.07 -18.07
CA ILE A 85 -10.27 -8.83 -16.68
C ILE A 85 -10.77 -7.39 -16.47
N ILE A 86 -10.17 -6.39 -17.11
CA ILE A 86 -10.62 -4.98 -17.01
C ILE A 86 -11.94 -4.76 -17.77
N ILE A 87 -12.09 -5.37 -18.94
CA ILE A 87 -13.28 -5.22 -19.81
C ILE A 87 -14.46 -6.02 -19.26
N ASN A 88 -14.26 -7.30 -18.92
CA ASN A 88 -15.32 -8.23 -18.54
C ASN A 88 -15.52 -8.36 -17.02
N GLY A 89 -14.56 -7.91 -16.22
CA GLY A 89 -14.58 -8.04 -14.77
C GLY A 89 -14.29 -9.47 -14.30
N THR A 90 -14.60 -9.75 -13.03
CA THR A 90 -14.46 -11.11 -12.47
C THR A 90 -15.67 -11.50 -11.61
N GLY A 91 -15.95 -12.80 -11.55
CA GLY A 91 -16.90 -13.36 -10.59
C GLY A 91 -16.53 -13.17 -9.12
N GLY A 92 -15.32 -12.65 -8.83
CA GLY A 92 -14.86 -12.26 -7.50
C GLY A 92 -15.35 -10.89 -7.03
N GLY A 93 -16.09 -10.15 -7.86
CA GLY A 93 -16.67 -8.85 -7.50
C GLY A 93 -16.00 -7.63 -8.15
N MET A 94 -15.02 -7.83 -9.04
CA MET A 94 -14.51 -6.75 -9.89
C MET A 94 -15.50 -6.51 -11.04
N PRO A 95 -16.10 -5.31 -11.19
CA PRO A 95 -16.98 -5.02 -12.31
C PRO A 95 -16.19 -4.80 -13.60
N GLY A 96 -16.73 -5.27 -14.72
CA GLY A 96 -16.25 -4.94 -16.07
C GLY A 96 -16.73 -3.57 -16.55
N GLY A 97 -16.20 -3.11 -17.68
CA GLY A 97 -16.61 -1.85 -18.33
C GLY A 97 -16.22 -0.59 -17.55
N MET A 98 -15.18 -0.67 -16.71
CA MET A 98 -14.70 0.45 -15.87
C MET A 98 -13.98 1.56 -16.67
N MET A 99 -13.59 1.28 -17.91
CA MET A 99 -12.95 2.21 -18.86
C MET A 99 -13.26 1.79 -20.30
N SER A 100 -12.81 2.57 -21.29
CA SER A 100 -12.94 2.20 -22.71
C SER A 100 -11.97 1.07 -23.08
N ASP A 101 -12.25 0.31 -24.14
CA ASP A 101 -11.37 -0.76 -24.64
C ASP A 101 -9.94 -0.24 -24.93
N GLU A 102 -9.81 0.98 -25.47
CA GLU A 102 -8.50 1.61 -25.75
C GLU A 102 -7.73 1.97 -24.46
N ASP A 103 -8.44 2.39 -23.41
CA ASP A 103 -7.83 2.68 -22.11
C ASP A 103 -7.50 1.39 -21.35
N ALA A 104 -8.34 0.35 -21.51
CA ALA A 104 -8.13 -0.98 -20.93
C ALA A 104 -6.87 -1.62 -21.49
N ALA A 105 -6.67 -1.58 -22.82
CA ALA A 105 -5.46 -2.09 -23.47
C ALA A 105 -4.18 -1.41 -22.95
N LYS A 106 -4.19 -0.08 -22.78
CA LYS A 106 -3.05 0.69 -22.24
C LYS A 106 -2.80 0.39 -20.76
N MET A 107 -3.86 0.32 -19.94
CA MET A 107 -3.73 -0.02 -18.53
C MET A 107 -3.21 -1.45 -18.37
N ALA A 108 -3.66 -2.38 -19.21
CA ALA A 108 -3.22 -3.77 -19.23
C ALA A 108 -1.76 -3.92 -19.67
N GLU A 109 -1.31 -3.16 -20.68
CA GLU A 109 0.09 -3.09 -21.11
C GLU A 109 0.99 -2.72 -19.92
N TRP A 110 0.68 -1.60 -19.26
CA TRP A 110 1.44 -1.12 -18.12
C TRP A 110 1.38 -2.07 -16.91
N LEU A 111 0.22 -2.65 -16.60
CA LEU A 111 0.06 -3.63 -15.52
C LEU A 111 0.80 -4.95 -15.81
N ALA A 112 0.92 -5.36 -17.07
CA ALA A 112 1.67 -6.54 -17.48
C ALA A 112 3.20 -6.37 -17.30
N GLU A 113 3.70 -5.14 -17.22
CA GLU A 113 5.10 -4.84 -16.87
C GLU A 113 5.37 -4.92 -15.36
N GLN A 114 4.34 -4.85 -14.50
CA GLN A 114 4.49 -4.86 -13.04
C GLN A 114 4.60 -6.31 -12.52
N LYS A 115 5.80 -6.73 -12.11
CA LYS A 115 6.15 -8.13 -11.80
C LYS A 115 6.84 -8.31 -10.44
#